data_AF-A0AAV8ZSX7-F1
#
_entry.id   AF-A0AAV8ZSX7-F1
#
_cell.length_a   1.000
_cell.length_b   1.000
_cell.length_c   1.000
_cell.angle_alpha   90.00
_cell.angle_beta   90.00
_cell.angle_gamma   90.00
#
_symmetry.space_group_name_H-M   'P 1'
#
loop_
_entity.id
_entity.type
_entity.pdbx_description
1 polymer ?
#
loop_
_entity_poly.entity_id
_entity_poly.type
_entity_poly.pdbx_seq_one_letter_code
_entity_poly.pdbx_strand_id
1 'polypeptide(L)'
;MRKLLVYNGPAKFADSIRNIKLCTLVSCETSDRRTCGSRNVTLTTKFSEVSIGGDFESDKDDFYQPLTLTTDLLPIFNTSFSSIRVNETISISFNKTRTVEKIIVFGIFGRGSASAFGSSFVFLVILSVLKFLF
;
A
#
# COMPACT_ATOMS: atom_id res chain seq x y z
N MET A 1 9.23 17.46 -0.73
CA MET A 1 9.72 16.63 0.40
C MET A 1 9.37 15.17 0.17
N ARG A 2 9.90 14.22 0.95
CA ARG A 2 9.63 12.78 0.77
C ARG A 2 9.38 12.10 2.10
N LYS A 3 8.51 11.10 2.08
CA LYS A 3 8.13 10.33 3.27
C LYS A 3 8.05 8.85 2.92
N LEU A 4 8.42 8.01 3.87
CA LEU A 4 8.09 6.60 3.86
C LEU A 4 6.66 6.46 4.40
N LEU A 5 5.79 5.81 3.63
CA LEU A 5 4.41 5.51 3.98
C LEU A 5 4.28 4.00 4.13
N VAL A 6 3.84 3.58 5.32
CA VAL A 6 3.45 2.20 5.60
C VAL A 6 1.99 2.20 6.01
N TYR A 7 1.19 1.31 5.43
CA TYR A 7 -0.23 1.19 5.73
C TYR A 7 -0.68 -0.26 5.58
N ASN A 8 -1.48 -0.75 6.51
CA ASN A 8 -2.14 -2.05 6.44
C ASN A 8 -3.55 -1.89 7.00
N GLY A 9 -4.57 -1.97 6.15
CA GLY A 9 -5.95 -1.77 6.60
C GLY A 9 -6.97 -1.58 5.49
N PRO A 10 -8.23 -1.32 5.87
CA PRO A 10 -9.35 -1.18 4.94
C PRO A 10 -9.30 0.16 4.21
N ALA A 11 -9.33 0.11 2.88
CA ALA A 11 -9.45 1.26 2.01
C ALA A 11 -10.70 1.15 1.12
N LYS A 12 -11.35 2.28 0.88
CA LYS A 12 -12.52 2.40 0.01
C LYS A 12 -12.07 2.62 -1.44
N PHE A 13 -12.46 1.72 -2.33
CA PHE A 13 -12.27 1.81 -3.78
C PHE A 13 -13.63 1.80 -4.47
N ALA A 14 -14.04 2.95 -5.02
CA ALA A 14 -15.38 3.17 -5.55
C ALA A 14 -16.45 2.68 -4.55
N ASP A 15 -17.18 1.62 -4.89
CA ASP A 15 -18.27 1.06 -4.10
C ASP A 15 -17.86 -0.11 -3.20
N SER A 16 -16.56 -0.41 -3.09
CA SER A 16 -16.07 -1.56 -2.34
C SER A 16 -15.02 -1.19 -1.30
N ILE A 17 -15.06 -1.85 -0.14
CA ILE A 17 -13.98 -1.79 0.84
C ILE A 17 -13.08 -3.01 0.65
N ARG A 18 -11.78 -2.78 0.64
CA ARG A 18 -10.75 -3.83 0.52
C ARG A 18 -9.62 -3.55 1.49
N ASN A 19 -9.06 -4.60 2.08
CA ASN A 19 -7.81 -4.46 2.81
C ASN A 19 -6.66 -4.27 1.82
N ILE A 20 -5.90 -3.21 2.01
CA ILE A 20 -4.67 -2.95 1.25
C ILE A 20 -3.49 -2.86 2.20
N LYS A 21 -2.33 -3.22 1.65
CA LYS A 21 -1.02 -3.15 2.28
C LYS A 21 -0.16 -2.23 1.42
N LEU A 22 0.50 -1.25 2.01
CA LEU A 22 1.38 -0.30 1.32
C LEU A 22 2.69 -0.22 2.07
N CYS A 23 3.79 -0.31 1.33
CA CYS A 23 5.11 0.11 1.79
C CYS A 23 5.72 0.93 0.67
N THR A 24 5.71 2.26 0.78
CA THR A 24 6.01 3.14 -0.35
C THR A 24 6.81 4.37 0.08
N LEU A 25 7.84 4.72 -0.69
CA LEU A 25 8.38 6.07 -0.72
C LEU A 25 7.42 6.96 -1.53
N VAL A 26 6.96 8.06 -0.94
CA VAL A 26 6.04 9.01 -1.57
C VAL A 26 6.58 10.44 -1.48
N SER A 27 6.46 11.18 -2.57
CA SER A 27 6.78 12.61 -2.63
C SER A 27 5.59 13.46 -2.20
N CYS A 28 5.89 14.58 -1.54
CA CYS A 28 4.92 15.54 -1.05
C CYS A 28 5.33 16.96 -1.49
N GLU A 29 4.34 17.80 -1.82
CA GLU A 29 4.58 19.20 -2.17
C GLU A 29 5.16 19.97 -0.99
N THR A 30 4.63 19.73 0.21
CA THR A 30 5.04 20.40 1.45
C THR A 30 5.40 19.39 2.54
N SER A 31 5.67 19.88 3.75
CA SER A 31 5.85 19.02 4.94
C SER A 31 4.52 18.43 5.43
N ASP A 32 3.38 18.95 4.98
CA ASP A 32 2.06 18.42 5.32
C ASP A 32 1.82 17.07 4.62
N ARG A 33 1.44 16.05 5.40
CA ARG A 33 1.12 14.71 4.91
C ARG A 33 -0.03 14.70 3.89
N ARG A 34 -0.95 15.67 3.97
CA ARG A 34 -2.09 15.80 3.05
C ARG A 34 -1.67 16.14 1.62
N THR A 35 -0.45 16.64 1.43
CA THR A 35 0.10 17.00 0.12
C THR A 35 0.91 15.88 -0.53
N CYS A 36 0.99 14.71 0.11
CA CYS A 36 1.73 13.56 -0.41
C CYS A 36 0.96 12.87 -1.54
N GLY A 37 1.68 12.45 -2.59
CA GLY A 37 1.10 11.80 -3.76
C GLY A 37 0.45 12.76 -4.76
N SER A 38 0.52 14.07 -4.53
CA SER A 38 0.08 15.07 -5.52
C SER A 38 0.93 14.99 -6.79
N ARG A 39 0.30 15.21 -7.94
CA ARG A 39 0.93 15.24 -9.26
C ARG A 39 1.61 16.58 -9.55
N ASN A 40 1.17 17.65 -8.89
CA ASN A 40 1.64 19.01 -9.14
C ASN A 40 2.92 19.36 -8.36
N VAL A 41 3.68 18.34 -7.97
CA VAL A 41 4.90 18.51 -7.19
C VAL A 41 6.11 18.72 -8.09
N THR A 42 6.85 19.80 -7.86
CA THR A 42 8.15 20.03 -8.50
C THR A 42 9.22 19.22 -7.77
N LEU A 43 9.78 18.20 -8.43
CA LEU A 43 10.79 17.30 -7.85
C LEU A 43 12.15 17.48 -8.52
N THR A 44 13.16 17.88 -7.74
CA THR A 44 14.54 18.08 -8.21
C THR A 44 15.51 16.99 -7.77
N THR A 45 15.10 16.08 -6.88
CA THR A 45 16.02 15.07 -6.34
C THR A 45 16.15 13.87 -7.25
N LYS A 46 17.38 13.38 -7.30
CA LYS A 46 17.80 12.18 -7.99
C LYS A 46 18.19 11.14 -6.94
N PHE A 47 17.74 9.92 -7.13
CA PHE A 47 18.18 8.77 -6.36
C PHE A 47 19.23 8.06 -7.19
N SER A 48 20.44 7.88 -6.66
CA SER A 48 21.43 6.99 -7.27
C SER A 48 20.91 5.55 -7.28
N GLU A 49 20.28 5.16 -6.17
CA GLU A 49 19.60 3.89 -5.97
C GLU A 49 18.36 4.13 -5.08
N VAL A 50 17.31 3.33 -5.31
CA VAL A 50 16.17 3.24 -4.39
C VAL A 50 15.80 1.78 -4.20
N SER A 51 15.58 1.39 -2.95
CA SER A 51 15.19 0.05 -2.56
C SER A 51 14.13 0.13 -1.47
N ILE A 52 13.12 -0.72 -1.58
CA ILE A 52 12.07 -0.88 -0.59
C ILE A 52 11.77 -2.36 -0.46
N GLY A 53 11.60 -2.80 0.78
CA GLY A 53 11.31 -4.18 1.08
C GLY A 53 10.58 -4.30 2.40
N GLY A 54 10.10 -5.49 2.66
CA GLY A 54 9.41 -5.79 3.90
C GLY A 54 8.89 -7.22 3.92
N ASP A 55 8.58 -7.65 5.13
CA ASP A 55 7.92 -8.91 5.41
C ASP A 55 6.43 -8.64 5.62
N PHE A 56 5.60 -9.41 4.93
CA PHE A 56 4.16 -9.28 4.97
C PHE A 56 3.54 -10.60 5.40
N GLU A 57 2.63 -10.56 6.36
CA GLU A 57 1.72 -11.68 6.62
C GLU A 57 0.98 -12.02 5.34
N SER A 58 0.85 -13.31 5.05
CA SER A 58 0.30 -13.79 3.81
C SER A 58 -0.86 -14.75 3.98
N ASP A 59 -2.00 -14.30 3.49
CA ASP A 59 -3.17 -15.14 3.22
C ASP A 59 -3.13 -15.75 1.81
N LYS A 60 -4.00 -16.72 1.56
CA LYS A 60 -4.12 -17.42 0.25
C LYS A 60 -4.45 -16.47 -0.90
N ASP A 61 -5.19 -15.40 -0.62
CA ASP A 61 -5.67 -14.43 -1.62
C ASP A 61 -4.84 -13.13 -1.64
N ASP A 62 -3.74 -13.09 -0.90
CA ASP A 62 -2.87 -11.93 -0.89
C ASP A 62 -2.08 -11.81 -2.20
N PHE A 63 -2.15 -10.62 -2.78
CA PHE A 63 -1.44 -10.26 -3.99
C PHE A 63 -0.59 -9.02 -3.73
N TYR A 64 0.66 -9.02 -4.21
CA TYR A 64 1.58 -7.89 -4.11
C TYR A 64 2.18 -7.54 -5.47
N GLN A 65 2.29 -6.25 -5.74
CA GLN A 65 2.89 -5.72 -6.97
C GLN A 65 3.72 -4.46 -6.70
N PRO A 66 4.73 -4.19 -7.55
CA PRO A 66 5.37 -2.89 -7.60
C PRO A 66 4.38 -1.76 -7.90
N LEU A 67 4.55 -0.63 -7.22
CA LEU A 67 3.86 0.62 -7.48
C LEU A 67 4.91 1.69 -7.77
N THR A 68 4.93 2.20 -9.00
CA THR A 68 5.83 3.28 -9.40
C THR A 68 5.11 4.34 -10.21
N LEU A 69 5.48 5.61 -9.98
CA LEU A 69 5.01 6.73 -10.80
C LEU A 69 6.03 7.87 -10.75
N THR A 70 6.30 8.46 -11.90
CA THR A 70 7.06 9.72 -12.02
C THR A 70 6.13 10.92 -12.20
N THR A 71 6.67 12.14 -12.11
CA THR A 71 5.92 13.38 -12.44
C THR A 71 5.40 13.40 -13.87
N ASP A 72 6.04 12.65 -14.77
CA ASP A 72 5.64 12.54 -16.17
C ASP A 72 4.55 11.47 -16.37
N LEU A 73 4.00 10.93 -15.26
CA LEU A 73 2.98 9.87 -15.23
C LEU A 73 3.42 8.55 -15.89
N LEU A 74 4.73 8.29 -15.88
CA LEU A 74 5.31 7.07 -16.41
C LEU A 74 5.77 6.14 -15.27
N PRO A 75 5.75 4.82 -15.49
CA PRO A 75 6.35 3.89 -14.57
C PRO A 75 7.88 4.02 -14.59
N ILE A 76 8.52 3.57 -13.51
CA ILE A 76 9.99 3.49 -13.46
C ILE A 76 10.40 2.15 -14.05
N PHE A 77 11.11 2.19 -15.19
CA PHE A 77 11.57 0.99 -15.90
C PHE A 77 12.88 0.43 -15.33
N ASN A 78 13.23 -0.81 -15.73
CA ASN A 78 14.48 -1.50 -15.34
C ASN A 78 14.64 -1.57 -13.81
N THR A 79 13.60 -2.08 -13.15
CA THR A 79 13.54 -2.35 -11.70
C THR A 79 13.62 -3.86 -11.46
N SER A 80 14.07 -4.27 -10.28
CA SER A 80 14.03 -5.67 -9.83
C SER A 80 12.96 -5.85 -8.77
N PHE A 81 12.13 -6.87 -8.91
CA PHE A 81 11.12 -7.26 -7.93
C PHE A 81 11.28 -8.75 -7.61
N SER A 82 11.37 -9.07 -6.32
CA SER A 82 11.42 -10.43 -5.82
C SER A 82 10.41 -10.58 -4.68
N SER A 83 9.71 -11.71 -4.67
CA SER A 83 8.74 -12.08 -3.65
C SER A 83 8.97 -13.53 -3.29
N ILE A 84 9.38 -13.79 -2.06
CA ILE A 84 9.69 -15.12 -1.56
C ILE A 84 8.74 -15.44 -0.42
N ARG A 85 7.97 -16.52 -0.56
CA ARG A 85 7.09 -17.01 0.49
C ARG A 85 7.86 -18.01 1.36
N VAL A 86 7.89 -17.76 2.66
CA VAL A 86 8.40 -18.68 3.69
C VAL A 86 7.30 -18.83 4.74
N ASN A 87 6.66 -20.00 4.76
CA ASN A 87 5.48 -20.28 5.60
C ASN A 87 4.34 -19.27 5.34
N GLU A 88 3.91 -18.56 6.38
CA GLU A 88 2.83 -17.56 6.39
C GLU A 88 3.35 -16.13 6.14
N THR A 89 4.63 -15.98 5.80
CA THR A 89 5.26 -14.70 5.51
C THR A 89 5.68 -14.63 4.04
N ILE A 90 5.42 -13.49 3.41
CA ILE A 90 6.03 -13.13 2.12
C ILE A 90 7.06 -12.03 2.36
N SER A 91 8.32 -12.33 2.07
CA SER A 91 9.41 -11.35 2.03
C SER A 91 9.51 -10.76 0.63
N ILE A 92 9.35 -9.44 0.53
CA ILE A 92 9.39 -8.71 -0.74
C ILE A 92 10.59 -7.78 -0.78
N SER A 93 11.28 -7.77 -1.91
CA SER A 93 12.33 -6.82 -2.24
C SER A 93 12.05 -6.18 -3.59
N PHE A 94 12.01 -4.85 -3.61
CA PHE A 94 11.78 -4.05 -4.81
C PHE A 94 12.82 -2.95 -4.92
N ASN A 95 13.62 -2.97 -5.98
CA ASN A 95 14.73 -2.03 -6.11
C ASN A 95 14.96 -1.50 -7.52
N LYS A 96 15.75 -0.43 -7.56
CA LYS A 96 16.22 0.26 -8.74
C LYS A 96 17.65 0.74 -8.47
N THR A 97 18.62 0.06 -9.10
CA THR A 97 20.06 0.30 -8.89
C THR A 97 20.65 1.38 -9.80
N ARG A 98 19.89 1.83 -10.81
CA ARG A 98 20.30 2.93 -11.70
C ARG A 98 19.63 4.22 -11.26
N THR A 99 20.31 5.34 -11.54
CA THR A 99 19.80 6.66 -11.20
C THR A 99 18.38 6.88 -11.74
N VAL A 100 17.51 7.39 -10.89
CA VAL A 100 16.13 7.74 -11.22
C VAL A 100 15.77 9.07 -10.57
N GLU A 101 14.96 9.84 -11.28
CA GLU A 101 14.51 11.17 -10.86
C GLU A 101 12.99 11.26 -10.91
N LYS A 102 12.45 12.37 -10.39
CA LYS A 102 11.02 12.69 -10.49
C LYS A 102 10.07 11.64 -9.89
N ILE A 103 10.53 10.84 -8.91
CA ILE A 103 9.70 9.82 -8.25
C ILE A 103 8.55 10.46 -7.47
N ILE A 104 7.30 10.24 -7.89
CA ILE A 104 6.11 10.54 -7.09
C ILE A 104 5.88 9.41 -6.08
N VAL A 105 5.88 8.17 -6.54
CA VAL A 105 5.77 6.97 -5.70
C VAL A 105 6.72 5.89 -6.17
N PHE A 106 7.35 5.20 -5.23
CA PHE A 106 8.12 3.98 -5.44
C PHE A 106 7.86 3.04 -4.27
N GLY A 107 7.25 1.90 -4.50
CA GLY A 107 6.78 1.07 -3.40
C GLY A 107 6.16 -0.26 -3.81
N ILE A 108 5.61 -0.91 -2.80
CA ILE A 108 4.88 -2.17 -2.91
C ILE A 108 3.42 -1.88 -2.56
N PHE A 109 2.53 -2.27 -3.47
CA PHE A 109 1.10 -2.33 -3.24
C PHE A 109 0.69 -3.78 -3.04
N GLY A 110 0.05 -4.06 -1.91
CA GLY A 110 -0.57 -5.33 -1.59
C GLY A 110 -2.08 -5.19 -1.47
N ARG A 111 -2.80 -6.24 -1.85
CA ARG A 111 -4.22 -6.40 -1.60
C ARG A 111 -4.43 -7.77 -0.97
N GLY A 112 -5.18 -7.79 0.12
CA GLY A 112 -5.60 -9.05 0.73
C GLY A 112 -7.05 -9.40 0.44
N SER A 113 -7.47 -10.52 1.02
CA SER A 113 -8.88 -10.92 1.06
C SER A 113 -9.73 -9.77 1.63
N ALA A 114 -10.98 -9.66 1.19
CA ALA A 114 -11.88 -8.66 1.74
C ALA A 114 -12.00 -8.92 3.25
N SER A 115 -11.69 -7.93 4.09
CA SER A 115 -12.16 -7.97 5.46
C SER A 115 -13.68 -8.02 5.38
N ALA A 116 -14.25 -9.18 5.68
CA ALA A 116 -15.55 -9.17 6.30
C ALA A 116 -15.35 -8.33 7.55
N PHE A 117 -15.74 -7.05 7.51
CA PHE A 117 -16.17 -6.40 8.73
C PHE A 117 -17.22 -7.35 9.26
N GLY A 118 -16.83 -8.17 10.24
CA GLY A 118 -17.73 -9.07 10.92
C GLY A 118 -18.93 -8.22 11.26
N SER A 119 -20.08 -8.57 10.68
CA SER A 119 -21.32 -7.88 10.92
C SER A 119 -21.65 -8.10 12.40
N SER A 120 -21.04 -7.30 13.26
CA SER A 120 -21.37 -7.18 14.68
C SER A 120 -22.81 -6.70 14.85
N PHE A 121 -23.43 -6.21 13.77
CA PHE A 121 -24.87 -6.02 13.65
C PHE A 121 -25.68 -7.31 13.87
N VAL A 122 -25.21 -8.49 13.45
CA VAL A 122 -25.97 -9.74 13.67
C VAL A 122 -25.97 -10.13 15.15
N PHE A 123 -24.85 -9.95 15.85
CA PHE A 123 -24.77 -10.19 17.29
C PHE A 123 -25.64 -9.20 18.08
N LEU A 124 -25.68 -7.93 17.68
CA LEU A 124 -26.54 -6.92 18.32
C LEU A 124 -28.03 -7.19 18.08
N VAL A 125 -28.42 -7.63 16.88
CA VAL A 125 -29.81 -8.01 16.60
C VAL A 125 -30.22 -9.23 17.44
N ILE A 126 -29.39 -10.27 17.52
CA ILE A 126 -29.66 -11.45 18.34
C ILE A 126 -29.82 -11.08 19.83
N LEU A 127 -28.94 -10.23 20.37
CA LEU A 127 -29.05 -9.75 21.76
C LEU A 127 -30.31 -8.92 22.00
N SER A 128 -30.72 -8.08 21.04
CA SER A 128 -31.96 -7.30 21.15
C SER A 128 -33.22 -8.15 21.06
N VAL A 129 -33.21 -9.25 20.30
CA VAL A 129 -34.32 -10.20 20.21
C VAL A 129 -34.41 -11.07 21.47
N LEU A 130 -33.26 -11.52 22.02
CA LEU A 130 -33.23 -12.24 23.29
C LEU A 130 -33.72 -11.40 24.48
N LYS A 131 -33.46 -10.09 24.49
CA LYS A 131 -33.99 -9.16 25.50
C LYS A 131 -35.51 -8.91 25.41
N PHE A 132 -36.12 -9.24 24.27
CA PHE A 132 -37.57 -9.10 24.08
C PHE A 132 -38.32 -10.40 24.36
N LEU A 133 -37.61 -11.53 24.39
CA LEU A 133 -38.18 -12.87 24.61
C LEU A 133 -37.99 -13.39 26.05
N PHE A 134 -37.17 -12.72 26.87
CA PHE A 134 -36.96 -13.01 28.29
C PHE A 134 -37.06 -11.74 29.14
#